data_AF-A0AAE1R4L2-F1
#
_entry.id   AF-A0AAE1R4L2-F1
#
_cell.length_a   1.000
_cell.length_b   1.000
_cell.length_c   1.000
_cell.angle_alpha   90.00
_cell.angle_beta   90.00
_cell.angle_gamma   90.00
#
_symmetry.space_group_name_H-M   'P 1'
#
loop_
_entity.id
_entity.type
_entity.pdbx_description
1 polymer ?
#
loop_
_entity_poly.entity_id
_entity_poly.type
_entity_poly.pdbx_seq_one_letter_code
_entity_poly.pdbx_strand_id
1 'polypeptide(L)'
;MHSILNQIIMPESIEKHGKNWKNVDYLVFNTYIWWINIFSMKVLRGSFDEAATEYDEIERPVAYRRVLTKQCGYKSHQSLLHEHVSSTYQSVGTDRRLFVVAANVTQSISVPVYFLNITTLSEYRKDAHTSVHTIGQGKMLSPEQQADPATYADCIHLCLPVLPDTWNKFLYSRILSHS
;
A
#
# COMPACT_ATOMS: atom_id res chain seq x y z
N MET A 1 -10.02 14.14 -9.97
CA MET A 1 -9.80 12.72 -9.62
C MET A 1 -10.99 11.95 -10.17
N HIS A 2 -10.78 11.09 -11.17
CA HIS A 2 -11.83 10.22 -11.68
C HIS A 2 -11.90 8.99 -10.77
N SER A 3 -13.02 8.79 -10.08
CA SER A 3 -13.23 7.60 -9.27
C SER A 3 -13.79 6.49 -10.15
N ILE A 4 -13.08 5.36 -10.22
CA ILE A 4 -13.57 4.15 -10.87
C ILE A 4 -14.11 3.24 -9.76
N LEU A 5 -15.43 3.04 -9.75
CA LEU A 5 -16.14 2.22 -8.75
C LEU A 5 -15.80 0.72 -8.87
N ASN A 6 -15.37 0.26 -10.06
CA ASN A 6 -15.05 -1.13 -10.34
C ASN A 6 -13.56 -1.32 -10.55
N GLN A 7 -12.83 -1.58 -9.48
CA GLN A 7 -11.42 -1.94 -9.56
C GLN A 7 -11.28 -3.45 -9.68
N ILE A 8 -10.68 -3.90 -10.79
CA ILE A 8 -10.47 -5.31 -11.10
C ILE A 8 -8.96 -5.52 -11.23
N ILE A 9 -8.45 -6.59 -10.62
CA ILE A 9 -7.02 -6.94 -10.62
C ILE A 9 -6.76 -8.26 -11.35
N MET A 10 -5.54 -8.41 -11.87
CA MET A 10 -4.98 -9.68 -12.35
C MET A 10 -3.80 -10.06 -11.45
N PRO A 11 -4.02 -10.80 -10.35
CA PRO A 11 -3.04 -10.92 -9.29
C PRO A 11 -1.77 -11.70 -9.69
N GLU A 12 -1.83 -12.47 -10.76
CA GLU A 12 -0.69 -13.20 -11.32
C GLU A 12 0.03 -12.44 -12.44
N SER A 13 -0.46 -11.27 -12.87
CA SER A 13 0.11 -10.49 -13.97
C SER A 13 0.95 -9.31 -13.45
N ILE A 14 2.27 -9.48 -13.45
CA ILE A 14 3.21 -8.45 -12.98
C ILE A 14 4.31 -8.15 -14.01
N GLU A 15 4.52 -9.04 -14.96
CA GLU A 15 5.67 -9.08 -15.86
C GLU A 15 5.77 -7.81 -16.71
N LYS A 16 4.63 -7.27 -17.16
CA LYS A 16 4.60 -6.02 -17.94
C LYS A 16 5.13 -4.83 -17.12
N HIS A 17 4.70 -4.71 -15.87
CA HIS A 17 5.19 -3.67 -14.96
C HIS A 17 6.65 -3.92 -14.53
N GLY A 18 6.98 -5.18 -14.24
CA GLY A 18 8.31 -5.61 -13.80
C GLY A 18 9.44 -5.26 -14.77
N LYS A 19 9.16 -5.13 -16.08
CA LYS A 19 10.14 -4.64 -17.07
C LYS A 19 10.70 -3.27 -16.73
N ASN A 20 9.90 -2.40 -16.11
CA ASN A 20 10.29 -1.02 -15.76
C ASN A 20 11.07 -0.94 -14.44
N TRP A 21 11.15 -2.04 -13.67
CA TRP A 21 11.82 -2.08 -12.36
C TRP A 21 13.14 -2.85 -12.40
N LYS A 22 13.58 -3.26 -13.60
CA LYS A 22 14.88 -3.93 -13.77
C LYS A 22 15.99 -2.91 -13.61
N ASN A 23 17.10 -3.36 -13.04
CA ASN A 23 18.35 -2.60 -12.91
C ASN A 23 18.27 -1.30 -12.07
N VAL A 24 17.25 -1.16 -11.21
CA VAL A 24 17.25 -0.11 -10.18
C VAL A 24 18.08 -0.56 -8.98
N ASP A 25 18.82 0.36 -8.36
CA ASP A 25 19.65 0.08 -7.19
C ASP A 25 18.82 -0.14 -5.92
N TYR A 26 17.77 0.67 -5.75
CA TYR A 26 16.83 0.59 -4.63
C TYR A 26 15.39 0.57 -5.14
N LEU A 27 14.60 -0.41 -4.69
CA LEU A 27 13.21 -0.58 -5.10
C LEU A 27 12.31 -0.59 -3.85
N VAL A 28 11.43 0.40 -3.76
CA VAL A 28 10.48 0.54 -2.64
C VAL A 28 9.06 0.33 -3.17
N PHE A 29 8.35 -0.64 -2.62
CA PHE A 29 6.97 -0.95 -2.98
C PHE A 29 6.01 -0.60 -1.84
N ASN A 30 4.85 -0.05 -2.19
CA ASN A 30 3.73 0.17 -1.27
C ASN A 30 2.42 -0.02 -2.03
N THR A 31 1.47 -0.75 -1.43
CA THR A 31 0.11 -0.91 -1.95
C THR A 31 -0.83 -1.22 -0.78
N TYR A 32 -1.86 -0.39 -0.56
CA TYR A 32 -2.78 -0.60 0.55
C TYR A 32 -4.14 0.09 0.34
N ILE A 33 -4.14 1.41 0.11
CA ILE A 33 -5.36 2.22 0.19
C ILE A 33 -6.51 1.73 -0.72
N TRP A 34 -6.19 1.30 -1.93
CA TRP A 34 -7.18 0.82 -2.88
C TRP A 34 -7.79 -0.54 -2.51
N TRP A 35 -7.14 -1.30 -1.63
CA TRP A 35 -7.64 -2.59 -1.14
C TRP A 35 -8.71 -2.46 -0.08
N ILE A 36 -8.74 -1.34 0.66
CA ILE A 36 -9.68 -1.15 1.77
C ILE A 36 -11.00 -0.51 1.34
N ASN A 37 -11.12 -0.06 0.08
CA ASN A 37 -12.32 0.58 -0.44
C ASN A 37 -13.50 -0.38 -0.65
N ILE A 38 -13.25 -1.68 -0.81
CA ILE A 38 -14.27 -2.70 -1.10
C ILE A 38 -14.08 -3.90 -0.16
N PHE A 39 -15.17 -4.55 0.26
CA PHE A 39 -15.13 -5.71 1.18
C PHE A 39 -14.47 -6.95 0.54
N SER A 40 -14.68 -7.14 -0.76
CA SER A 40 -14.09 -8.18 -1.60
C SER A 40 -13.26 -7.55 -2.72
N MET A 41 -12.34 -8.32 -3.29
CA MET A 41 -11.54 -7.92 -4.44
C MET A 41 -12.06 -8.61 -5.70
N LYS A 42 -12.24 -7.85 -6.77
CA LYS A 42 -12.62 -8.40 -8.08
C LYS A 42 -11.36 -8.87 -8.80
N VAL A 43 -11.28 -10.17 -9.06
CA VAL A 43 -10.16 -10.81 -9.75
C VAL A 43 -10.62 -11.25 -11.13
N LEU A 44 -9.99 -10.73 -12.18
CA LEU A 44 -10.37 -11.03 -13.56
C LEU A 44 -10.18 -12.52 -13.87
N ARG A 45 -11.15 -13.10 -14.57
CA ARG A 45 -11.02 -14.40 -15.21
C ARG A 45 -10.45 -14.20 -16.61
N GLY A 46 -9.21 -14.64 -16.82
CA GLY A 46 -8.49 -14.45 -18.09
C GLY A 46 -7.60 -13.22 -18.09
N SER A 47 -7.53 -12.52 -19.23
CA SER A 47 -6.63 -11.38 -19.42
C SER A 47 -7.36 -10.16 -20.01
N PHE A 48 -6.97 -8.96 -19.57
CA PHE A 48 -7.42 -7.71 -20.22
C PHE A 48 -6.96 -7.62 -21.67
N ASP A 49 -5.86 -8.28 -22.05
CA ASP A 49 -5.38 -8.32 -23.44
C ASP A 49 -6.33 -9.08 -24.37
N GLU A 50 -7.12 -9.99 -23.79
CA GLU A 50 -8.13 -10.81 -24.49
C GLU A 50 -9.52 -10.19 -24.36
N ALA A 51 -9.61 -8.95 -23.88
CA ALA A 51 -10.85 -8.25 -23.59
C ALA A 51 -11.80 -9.02 -22.65
N ALA A 52 -11.24 -9.82 -21.73
CA ALA A 52 -12.04 -10.50 -20.72
C ALA A 52 -12.71 -9.50 -19.78
N THR A 53 -13.94 -9.80 -19.37
CA THR A 53 -14.77 -8.94 -18.50
C THR A 53 -15.30 -9.65 -17.27
N GLU A 54 -15.33 -10.99 -17.28
CA GLU A 54 -15.75 -11.78 -16.13
C GLU A 54 -14.74 -11.72 -15.00
N TYR A 55 -15.23 -11.74 -13.76
CA TYR A 55 -14.39 -11.71 -12.57
C TYR A 55 -15.00 -12.53 -11.44
N ASP A 56 -14.12 -13.00 -10.55
CA ASP A 56 -14.47 -13.59 -9.27
C ASP A 56 -14.34 -12.56 -8.15
N GLU A 57 -15.22 -12.64 -7.15
CA GLU A 57 -15.04 -11.91 -5.90
C GLU A 57 -14.26 -12.76 -4.90
N ILE A 58 -13.12 -12.25 -4.46
CA ILE A 58 -12.20 -12.95 -3.58
C ILE A 58 -12.01 -12.15 -2.30
N GLU A 59 -11.87 -12.84 -1.17
CA GLU A 59 -11.54 -12.19 0.09
C GLU A 59 -10.25 -11.36 -0.02
N ARG A 60 -10.29 -10.14 0.51
CA ARG A 60 -9.20 -9.17 0.45
C ARG A 60 -7.84 -9.75 0.88
N PRO A 61 -7.70 -10.43 2.04
CA PRO A 61 -6.38 -10.97 2.43
C PRO A 61 -5.87 -12.06 1.49
N VAL A 62 -6.77 -12.84 0.86
CA VAL A 62 -6.42 -13.89 -0.10
C VAL A 62 -5.92 -13.28 -1.40
N ALA A 63 -6.66 -12.32 -1.96
CA ALA A 63 -6.24 -11.60 -3.16
C ALA A 63 -4.94 -10.82 -2.95
N TYR A 64 -4.79 -10.17 -1.80
CA TYR A 64 -3.57 -9.45 -1.41
C TYR A 64 -2.35 -10.38 -1.32
N ARG A 65 -2.53 -11.57 -0.73
CA ARG A 65 -1.48 -12.60 -0.70
C ARG A 65 -1.06 -13.04 -2.10
N ARG A 66 -2.02 -13.28 -3.02
CA ARG A 66 -1.72 -13.67 -4.41
C ARG A 66 -0.84 -12.62 -5.10
N VAL A 67 -1.22 -11.34 -5.01
CA VAL A 67 -0.45 -10.23 -5.59
C VAL A 67 0.95 -10.16 -5.00
N LEU A 68 1.09 -10.13 -3.67
CA LEU A 68 2.41 -10.00 -3.06
C LEU A 68 3.30 -11.21 -3.34
N THR A 69 2.73 -12.42 -3.35
CA THR A 69 3.49 -13.63 -3.69
C THR A 69 4.07 -13.53 -5.10
N LYS A 70 3.27 -13.07 -6.06
CA LYS A 70 3.73 -12.88 -7.45
C LYS A 70 4.77 -11.76 -7.56
N GLN A 71 4.54 -10.64 -6.88
CA GLN A 71 5.44 -9.48 -6.90
C GLN A 71 6.80 -9.79 -6.28
N CYS A 72 6.80 -10.44 -5.11
CA CYS A 72 8.01 -10.78 -4.36
C CYS A 72 8.72 -12.01 -4.95
N GLY A 73 7.98 -12.98 -5.51
CA GLY A 73 8.54 -14.18 -6.16
C GLY A 73 9.24 -13.92 -7.50
N TYR A 74 9.13 -12.72 -8.06
CA TYR A 74 9.80 -12.35 -9.32
C TYR A 74 11.34 -12.36 -9.21
N LYS A 75 11.92 -12.39 -8.01
CA LYS A 75 13.37 -12.50 -7.81
C LYS A 75 13.65 -13.41 -6.61
N SER A 76 14.51 -14.43 -6.73
CA SER A 76 14.72 -15.43 -5.68
C SER A 76 16.18 -15.89 -5.49
N HIS A 77 16.77 -15.72 -4.28
CA HIS A 77 17.62 -16.69 -3.52
C HIS A 77 18.02 -16.21 -2.08
N GLN A 78 17.51 -16.93 -1.05
CA GLN A 78 17.85 -17.05 0.40
C GLN A 78 17.40 -16.05 1.55
N SER A 79 17.07 -16.71 2.69
CA SER A 79 16.42 -16.43 4.02
C SER A 79 17.20 -15.59 5.08
N LEU A 80 16.75 -15.18 6.29
CA LEU A 80 15.51 -14.97 7.10
C LEU A 80 15.98 -14.34 8.45
N LEU A 81 15.22 -13.46 9.14
CA LEU A 81 15.11 -13.33 10.62
C LEU A 81 13.88 -12.46 11.02
N HIS A 82 13.32 -12.68 12.23
CA HIS A 82 11.97 -12.29 12.67
C HIS A 82 11.97 -11.70 14.09
N GLU A 83 11.06 -10.76 14.42
CA GLU A 83 10.69 -10.39 15.81
C GLU A 83 9.28 -9.76 15.85
N HIS A 84 8.48 -10.09 16.88
CA HIS A 84 7.11 -9.59 17.10
C HIS A 84 7.02 -8.78 18.40
N VAL A 85 6.32 -7.64 18.36
CA VAL A 85 5.91 -6.87 19.56
C VAL A 85 4.42 -6.55 19.43
N SER A 86 3.66 -6.87 20.47
CA SER A 86 2.22 -6.60 20.61
C SER A 86 2.02 -5.43 21.57
N SER A 87 1.27 -4.41 21.17
CA SER A 87 0.72 -3.41 22.09
C SER A 87 -0.76 -3.12 21.77
N THR A 88 -1.54 -2.94 22.82
CA THR A 88 -2.98 -2.65 22.80
C THR A 88 -3.23 -1.22 22.31
N TYR A 89 -3.86 -1.09 21.13
CA TYR A 89 -4.08 0.18 20.42
C TYR A 89 -5.56 0.39 20.04
N GLN A 90 -6.01 1.65 20.06
CA GLN A 90 -7.34 2.07 19.61
C GLN A 90 -7.39 2.02 18.08
N SER A 91 -8.02 0.97 17.53
CA SER A 91 -8.08 0.72 16.08
C SER A 91 -8.56 1.95 15.29
N VAL A 92 -7.78 2.38 14.30
CA VAL A 92 -8.12 3.45 13.35
C VAL A 92 -8.63 2.90 12.00
N GLY A 93 -9.09 1.65 11.99
CA GLY A 93 -9.62 1.00 10.79
C GLY A 93 -8.59 0.33 9.89
N THR A 94 -7.30 0.32 10.28
CA THR A 94 -6.26 -0.43 9.56
C THR A 94 -6.58 -1.93 9.53
N ASP A 95 -6.64 -2.52 8.34
CA ASP A 95 -6.79 -3.97 8.19
C ASP A 95 -5.46 -4.68 8.48
N ARG A 96 -5.22 -4.97 9.76
CA ARG A 96 -4.00 -5.63 10.23
C ARG A 96 -3.77 -7.02 9.61
N ARG A 97 -4.79 -7.64 8.99
CA ARG A 97 -4.62 -8.92 8.26
C ARG A 97 -3.71 -8.73 7.04
N LEU A 98 -3.84 -7.60 6.32
CA LEU A 98 -3.00 -7.29 5.16
C LEU A 98 -1.56 -7.00 5.57
N PHE A 99 -1.37 -6.34 6.73
CA PHE A 99 -0.05 -6.17 7.34
C PHE A 99 0.62 -7.52 7.61
N VAL A 100 -0.08 -8.45 8.26
CA VAL A 100 0.45 -9.80 8.54
C VAL A 100 0.74 -10.57 7.25
N VAL A 101 -0.13 -10.47 6.24
CA VAL A 101 0.14 -11.07 4.92
C VAL A 101 1.43 -10.50 4.32
N ALA A 102 1.61 -9.17 4.35
CA ALA A 102 2.80 -8.53 3.79
C ALA A 102 4.07 -8.94 4.53
N ALA A 103 4.06 -8.90 5.87
CA ALA A 103 5.18 -9.34 6.68
C ALA A 103 5.56 -10.78 6.37
N ASN A 104 4.59 -11.71 6.38
CA ASN A 104 4.84 -13.12 6.12
C ASN A 104 5.36 -13.36 4.69
N VAL A 105 4.78 -12.72 3.68
CA VAL A 105 5.22 -12.90 2.28
C VAL A 105 6.65 -12.39 2.13
N THR A 106 6.96 -11.17 2.61
CA THR A 106 8.30 -10.57 2.48
C THR A 106 9.39 -11.36 3.18
N GLN A 107 9.07 -12.08 4.25
CA GLN A 107 10.01 -12.98 4.92
C GLN A 107 10.13 -14.34 4.24
N SER A 108 9.05 -14.84 3.63
CA SER A 108 9.05 -16.15 2.95
C SER A 108 9.75 -16.14 1.60
N ILE A 109 9.96 -14.96 1.01
CA ILE A 109 10.66 -14.85 -0.26
C ILE A 109 12.15 -14.91 -0.07
N SER A 110 12.80 -15.30 -1.15
CA SER A 110 14.20 -15.60 -1.16
C SER A 110 15.06 -14.41 -1.54
N VAL A 111 14.58 -13.38 -2.22
CA VAL A 111 15.35 -12.13 -2.28
C VAL A 111 15.21 -11.35 -0.99
N PRO A 112 16.31 -10.85 -0.39
CA PRO A 112 16.24 -10.05 0.83
C PRO A 112 15.35 -8.82 0.64
N VAL A 113 14.27 -8.74 1.42
CA VAL A 113 13.39 -7.58 1.49
C VAL A 113 13.41 -7.03 2.90
N TYR A 114 13.71 -5.74 3.01
CA TYR A 114 13.57 -5.03 4.28
C TYR A 114 12.13 -4.55 4.44
N PHE A 115 11.39 -5.15 5.37
CA PHE A 115 10.03 -4.76 5.67
C PHE A 115 10.01 -3.48 6.52
N LEU A 116 9.68 -2.35 5.90
CA LEU A 116 9.62 -1.08 6.61
C LEU A 116 8.30 -0.95 7.40
N ASN A 117 8.33 -1.36 8.68
CA ASN A 117 7.16 -1.30 9.56
C ASN A 117 6.84 0.13 10.04
N ILE A 118 6.08 0.87 9.22
CA ILE A 118 5.60 2.22 9.53
C ILE A 118 4.17 2.25 10.07
N THR A 119 3.48 1.13 10.19
CA THR A 119 2.03 1.12 10.42
C THR A 119 1.67 1.74 11.77
N THR A 120 2.14 1.14 12.87
CA THR A 120 1.74 1.60 14.21
C THR A 120 2.23 3.02 14.52
N LEU A 121 3.45 3.39 14.10
CA LEU A 121 3.94 4.77 14.30
C LEU A 121 3.09 5.80 13.54
N SER A 122 2.61 5.43 12.34
CA SER A 122 1.80 6.32 11.51
C SER A 122 0.38 6.48 12.05
N GLU A 123 -0.18 5.45 12.68
CA GLU A 123 -1.50 5.52 13.30
C GLU A 123 -1.57 6.56 14.45
N TYR A 124 -0.44 6.85 15.12
CA TYR A 124 -0.36 7.92 16.11
C TYR A 124 -0.42 9.33 15.51
N ARG A 125 -0.13 9.48 14.21
CA ARG A 125 0.08 10.76 13.54
C ARG A 125 -1.16 11.26 12.80
N LYS A 126 -2.29 11.27 13.52
CA LYS A 126 -3.58 11.80 13.04
C LYS A 126 -3.49 13.29 12.67
N ASP A 127 -2.53 14.00 13.28
CA ASP A 127 -2.21 15.41 13.04
C ASP A 127 -1.51 15.66 11.68
N ALA A 128 -0.97 14.61 11.05
CA ALA A 128 -0.16 14.76 9.84
C ALA A 128 -0.97 14.77 8.53
N HIS A 129 -2.30 14.62 8.59
CA HIS A 129 -3.15 14.59 7.41
C HIS A 129 -3.39 15.97 6.81
N THR A 130 -3.66 16.01 5.50
CA THR A 130 -4.01 17.25 4.78
C THR A 130 -5.35 17.82 5.23
N SER A 131 -6.28 16.97 5.69
CA SER A 131 -7.61 17.38 6.14
C SER A 131 -8.28 18.22 5.05
N VAL A 132 -8.82 19.39 5.37
CA VAL A 132 -9.43 20.31 4.41
C VAL A 132 -8.42 21.21 3.67
N HIS A 133 -7.13 21.12 3.99
CA HIS A 133 -6.07 21.89 3.34
C HIS A 133 -5.51 21.13 2.13
N THR A 134 -6.41 20.71 1.26
CA THR A 134 -6.12 19.85 0.11
C THR A 134 -6.81 20.37 -1.16
N ILE A 135 -6.57 19.68 -2.26
CA ILE A 135 -7.11 19.99 -3.59
C ILE A 135 -8.28 19.04 -3.90
N GLY A 136 -9.46 19.59 -4.13
CA GLY A 136 -10.64 18.88 -4.64
C GLY A 136 -10.81 19.10 -6.15
N GLN A 137 -10.93 18.04 -6.94
CA GLN A 137 -11.13 18.11 -8.41
C GLN A 137 -10.14 19.05 -9.15
N GLY A 138 -8.91 19.18 -8.65
CA GLY A 138 -7.87 20.01 -9.25
C GLY A 138 -7.84 21.47 -8.81
N LYS A 139 -8.68 21.88 -7.84
CA LYS A 139 -8.66 23.22 -7.24
C LYS A 139 -8.62 23.15 -5.71
N MET A 140 -8.12 24.21 -5.06
CA MET A 140 -8.22 24.35 -3.62
C MET A 140 -9.68 24.38 -3.17
N LEU A 141 -9.98 23.75 -2.03
CA LEU A 141 -11.30 23.80 -1.42
C LEU A 141 -11.68 25.24 -1.05
N SER A 142 -12.93 25.63 -1.32
CA SER A 142 -13.45 26.95 -0.95
C SER A 142 -13.58 27.09 0.58
N PRO A 143 -13.69 28.31 1.12
CA PRO A 143 -13.90 28.51 2.56
C PRO A 143 -15.14 27.75 3.09
N GLU A 144 -16.22 27.69 2.31
CA GLU A 144 -17.43 26.96 2.66
C GLU A 144 -17.19 25.44 2.72
N GLN A 145 -16.38 24.91 1.79
CA GLN A 145 -16.01 23.49 1.79
C GLN A 145 -15.06 23.15 2.94
N GLN A 146 -14.13 24.04 3.27
CA GLN A 146 -13.22 23.86 4.41
C GLN A 146 -13.96 23.93 5.76
N ALA A 147 -15.10 24.65 5.80
CA ALA A 147 -15.96 24.71 6.97
C ALA A 147 -16.77 23.42 7.21
N ASP A 148 -16.78 22.47 6.26
CA ASP A 148 -17.36 21.13 6.42
C ASP A 148 -16.32 19.99 6.28
N PRO A 149 -15.50 19.76 7.32
CA PRO A 149 -14.52 18.67 7.31
C PRO A 149 -15.14 17.28 7.21
N ALA A 150 -16.40 17.08 7.65
CA ALA A 150 -17.03 15.77 7.60
C ALA A 150 -17.22 15.26 6.16
N THR A 151 -17.44 16.17 5.22
CA THR A 151 -17.61 15.86 3.80
C THR A 151 -16.29 15.97 3.02
N TYR A 152 -15.45 16.95 3.35
CA TYR A 152 -14.33 17.35 2.49
C TYR A 152 -12.93 17.04 3.05
N ALA A 153 -12.80 16.59 4.29
CA ALA A 153 -11.48 16.29 4.84
C ALA A 153 -10.85 15.07 4.15
N ASP A 154 -9.61 15.24 3.71
CA ASP A 154 -8.76 14.16 3.25
C ASP A 154 -7.94 13.60 4.41
N CYS A 155 -8.40 12.45 4.92
CA CYS A 155 -7.76 11.69 5.99
C CYS A 155 -6.87 10.56 5.45
N ILE A 156 -6.49 10.61 4.17
CA ILE A 156 -5.64 9.61 3.51
C ILE A 156 -4.27 10.19 3.23
N HIS A 157 -4.23 11.38 2.61
CA HIS A 157 -2.98 12.03 2.26
C HIS A 157 -2.39 12.76 3.45
N LEU A 158 -1.06 12.94 3.39
CA LEU A 158 -0.25 13.50 4.46
C LEU A 158 0.37 14.81 3.98
N CYS A 159 0.42 15.79 4.89
CA CYS A 159 1.17 17.02 4.68
C CYS A 159 2.67 16.73 4.53
N LEU A 160 3.34 17.57 3.75
CA LEU A 160 4.79 17.67 3.71
C LEU A 160 5.20 19.07 4.20
N PRO A 161 6.24 19.21 5.05
CA PRO A 161 7.08 18.15 5.62
C PRO A 161 6.51 17.57 6.92
N VAL A 162 6.31 16.24 7.03
CA VAL A 162 5.86 15.59 8.28
C VAL A 162 6.20 14.08 8.33
N LEU A 163 5.18 13.23 8.17
CA LEU A 163 5.22 11.80 8.42
C LEU A 163 5.97 11.04 7.31
N PRO A 164 5.78 11.37 6.02
CA PRO A 164 6.56 10.76 4.95
C PRO A 164 8.07 10.99 5.08
N ASP A 165 8.49 12.12 5.66
CA ASP A 165 9.92 12.38 5.91
C ASP A 165 10.50 11.43 6.95
N THR A 166 9.71 11.05 7.94
CA THR A 166 10.12 10.03 8.93
C THR A 166 10.28 8.66 8.26
N TRP A 167 9.39 8.30 7.33
CA TRP A 167 9.52 7.08 6.55
C TRP A 167 10.80 7.09 5.70
N ASN A 168 11.09 8.21 5.06
CA ASN A 168 12.32 8.40 4.28
C ASN A 168 13.57 8.31 5.16
N LYS A 169 13.55 8.82 6.41
CA LYS A 169 14.68 8.66 7.35
C LYS A 169 15.02 7.19 7.63
N PHE A 170 14.02 6.31 7.75
CA PHE A 170 14.29 4.88 7.89
C PHE A 170 14.90 4.28 6.63
N LEU A 171 14.41 4.68 5.45
CA LEU A 171 14.99 4.27 4.17
C LEU A 171 16.45 4.72 4.07
N TYR A 172 16.75 6.00 4.34
CA TYR A 172 18.11 6.54 4.31
C TYR A 172 19.02 5.82 5.30
N SER A 173 18.56 5.58 6.53
CA SER A 173 19.33 4.83 7.52
C SER A 173 19.67 3.42 7.02
N ARG A 174 18.71 2.74 6.38
CA ARG A 174 18.94 1.41 5.81
C ARG A 174 19.96 1.44 4.66
N ILE A 175 19.80 2.38 3.73
CA ILE A 175 20.72 2.57 2.59
C ILE A 175 22.15 2.82 3.09
N LEU A 176 22.33 3.79 3.99
CA LEU A 176 23.64 4.19 4.50
C LEU A 176 24.31 3.08 5.32
N SER A 177 23.53 2.24 6.01
CA SER A 177 24.09 1.11 6.77
C SER A 177 24.66 -0.03 5.90
N HIS A 178 24.41 -0.01 4.59
CA HIS A 178 24.83 -1.03 3.62
C HIS A 178 25.61 -0.43 2.43
N SER A 179 25.97 0.86 2.53
CA SER A 179 26.80 1.57 1.54
C SER A 179 28.29 1.46 1.86
#